data_AF-A0A212T899-F1
#
_entry.id   AF-A0A212T899-F1
#
_cell.length_a   1.000
_cell.length_b   1.000
_cell.length_c   1.000
_cell.angle_alpha   90.00
_cell.angle_beta   90.00
_cell.angle_gamma   90.00
#
_symmetry.space_group_name_H-M   'P 1'
#
loop_
_entity.id
_entity.type
_entity.pdbx_description
1 polymer ?
#
loop_
_entity_poly.entity_id
_entity_poly.type
_entity_poly.pdbx_seq_one_letter_code
_entity_poly.pdbx_strand_id
1 'polypeptide(L)'
;MVNRPALRGLAISVLVSGGLLVGCNNSEGPDSQSPTSPSDATSSSSQKASESTETRCWPATEGEDLCGVMTSVEGRRGDAEAVDLKGALTVEVTPDPAGDGYSLLATADGCQLWTTPLTGTAPRWTPHPDRRTDSAMGCDSPTDQPDWVMAMLDKPFTVQVADTEVVFQGEEAEITFTQPKNATPKG
;
A
#
# COMPACT_ATOMS: atom_id res chain seq x y z
N MET A 1 -23.28 -25.98 26.17
CA MET A 1 -22.44 -26.62 27.21
C MET A 1 -21.43 -27.51 26.52
N VAL A 2 -20.17 -27.32 26.90
CA VAL A 2 -18.94 -27.92 26.37
C VAL A 2 -18.88 -29.41 26.72
N ASN A 3 -18.26 -30.23 25.86
CA ASN A 3 -17.33 -31.24 26.39
C ASN A 3 -16.23 -31.62 25.38
N ARG A 4 -14.98 -31.32 25.75
CA ARG A 4 -13.75 -31.98 25.25
C ARG A 4 -13.61 -33.34 25.95
N PRO A 5 -12.97 -34.34 25.33
CA PRO A 5 -11.56 -34.69 25.66
C PRO A 5 -10.79 -35.22 24.42
N ALA A 6 -9.49 -35.56 24.36
CA ALA A 6 -8.30 -35.45 25.20
C ALA A 6 -7.06 -35.76 24.31
N LEU A 7 -5.88 -35.33 24.77
CA LEU A 7 -4.54 -35.52 24.19
C LEU A 7 -4.09 -36.98 24.03
N ARG A 8 -3.24 -37.24 23.02
CA ARG A 8 -2.01 -38.08 23.01
C ARG A 8 -1.08 -37.48 21.94
N GLY A 9 0.19 -37.10 22.10
CA GLY A 9 1.26 -37.55 22.99
C GLY A 9 2.20 -38.50 22.23
N LEU A 10 3.28 -38.00 21.60
CA LEU A 10 4.48 -38.70 21.06
C LEU A 10 5.33 -37.66 20.29
N ALA A 11 6.65 -37.65 20.23
CA ALA A 11 7.75 -38.02 21.11
C ALA A 11 9.00 -37.30 20.55
N ILE A 12 9.95 -37.03 21.44
CA ILE A 12 11.18 -36.26 21.24
C ILE A 12 12.16 -37.02 20.32
N SER A 13 12.92 -36.31 19.49
CA SER A 13 14.25 -36.76 19.05
C SER A 13 15.21 -35.58 19.04
N VAL A 14 15.97 -35.48 20.14
CA VAL A 14 17.19 -34.68 20.26
C VAL A 14 18.33 -35.56 19.80
N LEU A 15 19.07 -35.14 18.77
CA LEU A 15 20.36 -35.72 18.41
C LEU A 15 21.44 -34.71 18.76
N VAL A 16 22.05 -34.95 19.91
CA VAL A 16 23.36 -34.43 20.31
C VAL A 16 24.40 -35.38 19.73
N SER A 17 25.25 -34.87 18.84
CA SER A 17 26.50 -35.53 18.45
C SER A 17 27.64 -34.60 18.84
N GLY A 18 28.33 -34.94 19.92
CA GLY A 18 29.52 -34.25 20.37
C GLY A 18 30.77 -34.67 19.60
N GLY A 19 31.63 -33.67 19.35
CA GLY A 19 33.08 -33.71 19.61
C GLY A 19 34.00 -34.51 18.69
N LEU A 20 34.98 -33.81 18.08
CA LEU A 20 36.41 -34.15 18.24
C LEU A 20 37.31 -32.99 17.79
N LEU A 21 38.18 -32.57 18.72
CA LEU A 21 39.33 -31.70 18.47
C LEU A 21 40.45 -32.53 17.83
N VAL A 22 40.97 -32.09 16.69
CA VAL A 22 42.34 -32.43 16.24
C VAL A 22 42.93 -31.17 15.61
N GLY A 23 43.85 -30.53 16.32
CA GLY A 23 44.82 -29.62 15.72
C GLY A 23 46.03 -30.41 15.25
N CYS A 24 46.52 -30.13 14.04
CA CYS A 24 47.86 -30.51 13.56
C CYS A 24 48.38 -29.44 12.59
N ASN A 25 49.21 -28.55 13.14
CA ASN A 25 50.50 -28.05 12.69
C ASN A 25 50.77 -27.65 11.21
N ASN A 26 51.45 -26.50 11.08
CA ASN A 26 52.09 -25.96 9.89
C ASN A 26 53.04 -26.96 9.19
N SER A 27 53.06 -26.92 7.86
CA SER A 27 54.20 -27.31 7.02
C SER A 27 54.23 -26.43 5.76
N GLU A 28 55.43 -25.96 5.46
CA GLU A 28 55.81 -24.95 4.46
C GLU A 28 55.80 -25.45 3.00
N GLY A 29 55.60 -24.53 2.05
CA GLY A 29 56.27 -24.56 0.73
C GLY A 29 55.37 -24.68 -0.51
N PRO A 30 55.69 -23.99 -1.63
CA PRO A 30 54.73 -23.43 -2.58
C PRO A 30 54.66 -24.15 -3.94
N ASP A 31 53.87 -23.58 -4.86
CA ASP A 31 53.66 -23.89 -6.28
C ASP A 31 52.43 -24.74 -6.65
N SER A 32 51.29 -24.07 -6.83
CA SER A 32 50.14 -24.60 -7.58
C SER A 32 49.99 -23.84 -8.89
N GLN A 33 50.33 -24.50 -10.00
CA GLN A 33 49.83 -24.17 -11.33
C GLN A 33 48.33 -24.51 -11.42
N SER A 34 47.56 -23.61 -12.02
CA SER A 34 46.15 -23.73 -12.44
C SER A 34 45.96 -24.87 -13.46
N PRO A 35 44.73 -25.38 -13.79
CA PRO A 35 43.62 -24.58 -14.34
C PRO A 35 42.18 -25.07 -14.02
N THR A 36 41.20 -24.31 -14.55
CA THR A 36 39.82 -24.71 -14.98
C THR A 36 38.65 -24.24 -14.08
N SER A 37 38.01 -23.13 -14.47
CA SER A 37 36.60 -22.76 -14.22
C SER A 37 35.65 -23.78 -14.91
N PRO A 38 34.36 -23.96 -14.52
CA PRO A 38 33.41 -22.86 -14.26
C PRO A 38 32.26 -23.13 -13.25
N SER A 39 31.46 -22.06 -13.07
CA SER A 39 30.05 -22.05 -12.63
C SER A 39 29.77 -21.95 -11.14
N ASP A 40 29.91 -20.74 -10.59
CA ASP A 40 29.14 -20.32 -9.41
C ASP A 40 27.66 -20.16 -9.79
N ALA A 41 26.83 -21.07 -9.29
CA ALA A 41 25.39 -21.02 -9.43
C ALA A 41 24.82 -19.92 -8.51
N THR A 42 24.43 -18.82 -9.14
CA THR A 42 23.60 -17.76 -8.57
C THR A 42 22.30 -18.35 -8.00
N SER A 43 22.18 -18.45 -6.68
CA SER A 43 20.87 -18.71 -6.05
C SER A 43 20.16 -17.38 -5.78
N SER A 44 19.66 -16.74 -6.84
CA SER A 44 18.68 -15.67 -6.71
C SER A 44 17.37 -16.29 -6.21
N SER A 45 17.09 -16.15 -4.91
CA SER A 45 15.74 -16.40 -4.38
C SER A 45 14.78 -15.38 -4.96
N SER A 46 14.18 -15.74 -6.10
CA SER A 46 13.09 -15.00 -6.74
C SER A 46 11.80 -15.36 -6.00
N GLN A 47 11.57 -14.76 -4.83
CA GLN A 47 10.21 -14.67 -4.31
C GLN A 47 9.50 -13.63 -5.17
N LYS A 48 8.88 -14.10 -6.26
CA LYS A 48 7.90 -13.34 -7.02
C LYS A 48 6.76 -13.06 -6.04
N ALA A 49 6.67 -11.81 -5.57
CA ALA A 49 5.48 -11.35 -4.88
C ALA A 49 4.30 -11.60 -5.82
N SER A 50 3.38 -12.46 -5.41
CA SER A 50 2.11 -12.60 -6.10
C SER A 50 1.40 -11.26 -5.95
N GLU A 51 1.40 -10.43 -7.00
CA GLU A 51 0.46 -9.32 -7.13
C GLU A 51 -0.94 -9.93 -7.15
N SER A 52 -1.59 -9.98 -5.99
CA SER A 52 -3.00 -10.31 -5.90
C SER A 52 -3.76 -9.16 -6.56
N THR A 53 -4.09 -9.33 -7.84
CA THR A 53 -4.92 -8.44 -8.67
C THR A 53 -6.39 -8.46 -8.23
N GLU A 54 -6.69 -8.57 -6.93
CA GLU A 54 -8.03 -8.22 -6.47
C GLU A 54 -8.13 -6.71 -6.54
N THR A 55 -8.85 -6.25 -7.56
CA THR A 55 -9.18 -4.83 -7.68
C THR A 55 -10.06 -4.50 -6.49
N ARG A 56 -9.51 -3.77 -5.52
CA ARG A 56 -10.22 -3.36 -4.32
C ARG A 56 -11.14 -2.21 -4.69
N CYS A 57 -12.43 -2.40 -4.44
CA CYS A 57 -13.47 -1.44 -4.74
C CYS A 57 -14.06 -0.86 -3.46
N TRP A 58 -14.65 0.31 -3.57
CA TRP A 58 -15.37 0.97 -2.47
C TRP A 58 -16.63 1.67 -2.99
N PRO A 59 -17.70 1.74 -2.19
CA PRO A 59 -18.95 2.37 -2.58
C PRO A 59 -18.78 3.89 -2.53
N ALA A 60 -18.48 4.53 -3.66
CA ALA A 60 -18.20 5.97 -3.68
C ALA A 60 -19.49 6.78 -3.51
N THR A 61 -20.56 6.35 -4.17
CA THR A 61 -21.93 6.91 -4.07
C THR A 61 -22.96 5.78 -4.00
N GLU A 62 -24.24 6.12 -3.86
CA GLU A 62 -25.33 5.15 -3.81
C GLU A 62 -25.42 4.38 -5.14
N GLY A 63 -25.21 3.07 -5.08
CA GLY A 63 -25.30 2.18 -6.25
C GLY A 63 -24.05 2.11 -7.14
N GLU A 64 -23.01 2.91 -6.86
CA GLU A 64 -21.78 2.92 -7.67
C GLU A 64 -20.54 2.64 -6.83
N ASP A 65 -19.84 1.57 -7.21
CA ASP A 65 -18.53 1.22 -6.66
C ASP A 65 -17.43 1.81 -7.56
N LEU A 66 -16.43 2.46 -6.96
CA LEU A 66 -15.20 2.85 -7.65
C LEU A 66 -14.10 1.85 -7.33
N CYS A 67 -13.36 1.46 -8.37
CA CYS A 67 -12.35 0.41 -8.29
C CYS A 67 -11.03 0.92 -8.88
N GLY A 68 -9.98 0.91 -8.08
CA GLY A 68 -8.64 1.32 -8.52
C GLY A 68 -8.33 2.80 -8.30
N VAL A 69 -7.38 3.29 -9.10
CA VAL A 69 -6.60 4.48 -8.79
C VAL A 69 -7.14 5.72 -9.51
N MET A 70 -7.23 6.84 -8.80
CA MET A 70 -7.70 8.15 -9.27
C MET A 70 -6.55 9.15 -9.27
N THR A 71 -6.38 9.92 -10.35
CA THR A 71 -5.32 10.93 -10.47
C THR A 71 -5.92 12.32 -10.43
N SER A 72 -5.33 13.23 -9.66
CA SER A 72 -5.82 14.61 -9.53
C SER A 72 -5.71 15.36 -10.87
N VAL A 73 -6.69 16.23 -11.10
CA VAL A 73 -6.79 17.08 -12.28
C VAL A 73 -6.70 18.53 -11.87
N GLU A 74 -7.58 18.95 -10.97
CA GLU A 74 -7.68 20.34 -10.52
C GLU A 74 -8.20 20.40 -9.09
N GLY A 75 -8.07 21.58 -8.50
CA GLY A 75 -8.44 21.85 -7.14
C GLY A 75 -8.94 23.27 -6.93
N ARG A 76 -9.94 23.46 -6.07
CA ARG A 76 -10.47 24.79 -5.76
C ARG A 76 -10.63 24.96 -4.26
N ARG A 77 -10.29 26.14 -3.75
CA ARG A 77 -10.48 26.52 -2.33
C ARG A 77 -11.42 27.72 -2.23
N GLY A 78 -12.58 27.53 -1.63
CA GLY A 78 -13.64 28.53 -1.54
C GLY A 78 -14.01 29.04 -2.93
N ASP A 79 -14.09 30.37 -3.07
CA ASP A 79 -14.36 31.03 -4.35
C ASP A 79 -13.10 31.38 -5.15
N ALA A 80 -11.94 30.81 -4.80
CA ALA A 80 -10.70 31.03 -5.53
C ALA A 80 -10.75 30.43 -6.94
N GLU A 81 -9.80 30.84 -7.78
CA GLU A 81 -9.54 30.24 -9.08
C GLU A 81 -9.13 28.77 -8.93
N ALA A 82 -9.51 27.94 -9.89
CA ALA A 82 -9.08 26.55 -9.96
C ALA A 82 -7.55 26.49 -10.16
N VAL A 83 -6.89 25.63 -9.39
CA VAL A 83 -5.46 25.35 -9.46
C VAL A 83 -5.27 24.03 -10.18
N ASP A 84 -4.39 24.01 -11.19
CA ASP A 84 -4.01 22.77 -11.88
C ASP A 84 -3.25 21.86 -10.90
N LEU A 85 -3.78 20.65 -10.69
CA LEU A 85 -3.21 19.62 -9.82
C LEU A 85 -2.82 18.37 -10.61
N LYS A 86 -2.66 18.45 -11.94
CA LYS A 86 -2.33 17.28 -12.76
C LYS A 86 -1.06 16.59 -12.29
N GLY A 87 -1.22 15.32 -11.91
CA GLY A 87 -0.10 14.49 -11.44
C GLY A 87 0.43 14.89 -10.05
N ALA A 88 -0.15 15.90 -9.40
CA ALA A 88 0.24 16.27 -8.04
C ALA A 88 -0.08 15.13 -7.06
N LEU A 89 -1.25 14.51 -7.19
CA LEU A 89 -1.74 13.49 -6.28
C LEU A 89 -2.40 12.35 -7.03
N THR A 90 -2.20 11.15 -6.53
CA THR A 90 -2.90 9.95 -6.95
C THR A 90 -3.43 9.25 -5.72
N VAL A 91 -4.74 8.96 -5.70
CA VAL A 91 -5.40 8.33 -4.56
C VAL A 91 -6.07 7.02 -4.94
N GLU A 92 -6.10 6.10 -4.00
CA GLU A 92 -6.85 4.86 -4.07
C GLU A 92 -7.60 4.68 -2.76
N VAL A 93 -8.89 4.32 -2.80
CA VAL A 93 -9.63 3.97 -1.59
C VAL A 93 -9.89 2.47 -1.61
N THR A 94 -9.42 1.80 -0.57
CA THR A 94 -9.52 0.33 -0.47
C THR A 94 -10.12 -0.08 0.87
N PRO A 95 -10.80 -1.24 0.95
CA PRO A 95 -11.21 -1.79 2.24
C PRO A 95 -10.00 -1.93 3.17
N ASP A 96 -10.16 -1.51 4.42
CA ASP A 96 -9.11 -1.61 5.43
C ASP A 96 -8.88 -3.10 5.76
N PRO A 97 -7.67 -3.65 5.53
CA PRO A 97 -7.39 -5.05 5.87
C PRO A 97 -7.39 -5.32 7.38
N ALA A 98 -7.29 -4.30 8.22
CA ALA A 98 -7.17 -4.40 9.67
C ALA A 98 -8.50 -4.20 10.43
N GLY A 99 -9.61 -3.86 9.75
CA GLY A 99 -10.88 -3.59 10.42
C GLY A 99 -12.08 -3.35 9.49
N ASP A 100 -13.21 -2.97 10.07
CA ASP A 100 -14.45 -2.64 9.36
C ASP A 100 -14.39 -1.18 8.87
N GLY A 101 -13.84 -0.95 7.67
CA GLY A 101 -13.73 0.39 7.11
C GLY A 101 -13.03 0.45 5.76
N TYR A 102 -12.64 1.66 5.38
CA TYR A 102 -11.85 1.91 4.17
C TYR A 102 -10.59 2.68 4.53
N SER A 103 -9.63 2.74 3.62
CA SER A 103 -8.41 3.52 3.75
C SER A 103 -8.17 4.29 2.47
N LEU A 104 -7.88 5.58 2.61
CA LEU A 104 -7.43 6.45 1.54
C LEU A 104 -5.91 6.36 1.47
N LEU A 105 -5.40 5.71 0.43
CA LEU A 105 -3.99 5.64 0.10
C LEU A 105 -3.65 6.80 -0.82
N ALA A 106 -2.67 7.61 -0.45
CA ALA A 106 -2.16 8.71 -1.26
C ALA A 106 -0.75 8.41 -1.79
N THR A 107 -0.56 8.70 -3.06
CA THR A 107 0.70 8.54 -3.78
C THR A 107 0.99 9.77 -4.64
N ALA A 108 2.25 10.07 -4.89
CA ALA A 108 2.69 11.07 -5.88
C ALA A 108 3.95 10.55 -6.55
N ASP A 109 4.08 10.68 -7.87
CA ASP A 109 5.25 10.22 -8.63
C ASP A 109 5.70 8.77 -8.36
N GLY A 110 4.74 7.88 -8.12
CA GLY A 110 5.00 6.46 -7.80
C GLY A 110 5.44 6.21 -6.35
N CYS A 111 5.50 7.26 -5.55
CA CYS A 111 5.82 7.23 -4.13
C CYS A 111 4.56 7.18 -3.29
N GLN A 112 4.45 6.22 -2.37
CA GLN A 112 3.45 6.27 -1.32
C GLN A 112 3.78 7.44 -0.37
N LEU A 113 2.79 8.27 -0.08
CA LEU A 113 2.95 9.39 0.84
C LEU A 113 2.41 8.99 2.21
N TRP A 114 1.13 8.62 2.25
CA TRP A 114 0.41 8.29 3.47
C TRP A 114 -0.79 7.40 3.20
N THR A 115 -1.26 6.75 4.26
CA THR A 115 -2.55 6.05 4.30
C THR A 115 -3.39 6.60 5.44
N THR A 116 -4.62 7.03 5.16
CA THR A 116 -5.55 7.57 6.16
C THR A 116 -6.80 6.68 6.24
N PRO A 117 -7.11 6.09 7.41
CA PRO A 117 -8.36 5.35 7.59
C PRO A 117 -9.58 6.25 7.39
N LEU A 118 -10.63 5.70 6.78
CA LEU A 118 -11.92 6.33 6.54
C LEU A 118 -13.03 5.55 7.24
N THR A 119 -14.01 6.27 7.79
CA THR A 119 -15.30 5.72 8.24
C THR A 119 -16.44 6.48 7.60
N GLY A 120 -17.63 5.88 7.57
CA GLY A 120 -18.82 6.49 7.01
C GLY A 120 -19.46 5.59 5.98
N THR A 121 -20.36 6.17 5.19
CA THR A 121 -21.09 5.49 4.13
C THR A 121 -21.29 6.46 3.00
N ALA A 122 -21.25 5.94 1.78
CA ALA A 122 -21.52 6.69 0.56
C ALA A 122 -22.74 7.63 0.69
N PRO A 123 -22.66 8.88 0.19
CA PRO A 123 -21.49 9.51 -0.42
C PRO A 123 -20.55 10.21 0.58
N ARG A 124 -20.74 10.06 1.89
CA ARG A 124 -20.06 10.85 2.93
C ARG A 124 -19.01 10.05 3.69
N TRP A 125 -17.80 10.60 3.74
CA TRP A 125 -16.64 9.94 4.31
C TRP A 125 -15.95 10.83 5.33
N THR A 126 -15.56 10.22 6.44
CA THR A 126 -14.83 10.86 7.54
C THR A 126 -13.43 10.25 7.63
N PRO A 127 -12.38 11.00 7.27
CA PRO A 127 -11.01 10.58 7.47
C PRO A 127 -10.60 10.65 8.95
N HIS A 128 -9.63 9.82 9.32
CA HIS A 128 -9.03 9.75 10.67
C HIS A 128 -7.53 10.07 10.59
N PRO A 129 -7.17 11.36 10.42
CA PRO A 129 -5.77 11.76 10.25
C PRO A 129 -4.90 11.48 11.48
N ASP A 130 -5.49 11.37 12.66
CA ASP A 130 -4.83 10.95 13.91
C ASP A 130 -4.32 9.50 13.86
N ARG A 131 -4.86 8.69 12.94
CA ARG A 131 -4.46 7.30 12.68
C ARG A 131 -3.74 7.16 11.34
N ARG A 132 -3.35 8.27 10.70
CA ARG A 132 -2.58 8.27 9.47
C ARG A 132 -1.26 7.53 9.68
N THR A 133 -0.91 6.69 8.72
CA THR A 133 0.41 6.09 8.64
C THR A 133 1.18 6.79 7.52
N ASP A 134 2.20 7.58 7.89
CA ASP A 134 3.13 8.16 6.93
C ASP A 134 4.09 7.08 6.44
N SER A 135 4.16 6.90 5.13
CA SER A 135 4.96 5.83 4.52
C SER A 135 5.85 6.43 3.45
N ALA A 136 6.92 7.14 3.84
CA ALA A 136 7.98 7.54 2.91
C ALA A 136 8.89 6.36 2.52
N MET A 137 8.31 5.17 2.27
CA MET A 137 9.09 4.02 1.84
C MET A 137 9.43 4.17 0.35
N GLY A 138 10.72 4.31 0.05
CA GLY A 138 11.23 4.30 -1.32
C GLY A 138 11.33 5.67 -2.01
N CYS A 139 11.30 6.77 -1.26
CA CYS A 139 11.27 8.12 -1.81
C CYS A 139 12.48 8.94 -1.34
N ASP A 140 13.33 9.34 -2.29
CA ASP A 140 14.44 10.26 -2.03
C ASP A 140 13.96 11.72 -1.87
N SER A 141 12.80 12.07 -2.46
CA SER A 141 12.16 13.38 -2.34
C SER A 141 10.65 13.26 -2.62
N PRO A 142 9.77 13.27 -1.61
CA PRO A 142 8.33 13.29 -1.87
C PRO A 142 7.91 14.62 -2.51
N THR A 143 6.94 14.55 -3.43
CA THR A 143 6.34 15.74 -4.02
C THR A 143 5.46 16.44 -3.00
N ASP A 144 5.84 17.67 -2.64
CA ASP A 144 5.08 18.52 -1.72
C ASP A 144 3.69 18.80 -2.29
N GLN A 145 2.67 18.40 -1.54
CA GLN A 145 1.28 18.73 -1.84
C GLN A 145 0.96 20.13 -1.30
N PRO A 146 0.12 20.92 -1.98
CA PRO A 146 -0.36 22.17 -1.40
C PRO A 146 -1.04 21.92 -0.04
N ASP A 147 -0.72 22.71 0.98
CA ASP A 147 -1.25 22.51 2.36
C ASP A 147 -2.78 22.37 2.41
N TRP A 148 -3.48 23.10 1.54
CA TRP A 148 -4.93 23.08 1.51
C TRP A 148 -5.50 21.76 0.97
N VAL A 149 -4.78 21.03 0.10
CA VAL A 149 -5.15 19.69 -0.40
C VAL A 149 -5.17 18.71 0.77
N MET A 150 -4.10 18.73 1.58
CA MET A 150 -4.02 17.91 2.79
C MET A 150 -5.11 18.27 3.78
N ALA A 151 -5.32 19.57 4.04
CA ALA A 151 -6.36 20.03 4.97
C ALA A 151 -7.78 19.64 4.53
N MET A 152 -8.04 19.56 3.22
CA MET A 152 -9.31 19.10 2.67
C MET A 152 -9.50 17.59 2.89
N LEU A 153 -8.46 16.79 2.62
CA LEU A 153 -8.48 15.32 2.80
C LEU A 153 -8.40 14.87 4.27
N ASP A 154 -8.09 15.79 5.18
CA ASP A 154 -8.09 15.57 6.64
C ASP A 154 -9.45 15.85 7.30
N LYS A 155 -10.40 16.42 6.55
CA LYS A 155 -11.76 16.75 7.03
C LYS A 155 -12.81 15.84 6.37
N PRO A 156 -14.01 15.73 6.97
CA PRO A 156 -15.12 15.05 6.30
C PRO A 156 -15.39 15.63 4.92
N PHE A 157 -15.59 14.75 3.94
CA PHE A 157 -15.88 15.12 2.55
C PHE A 157 -17.02 14.27 1.98
N THR A 158 -17.66 14.78 0.94
CA THR A 158 -18.65 14.06 0.13
C THR A 158 -18.02 13.72 -1.22
N VAL A 159 -18.38 12.58 -1.79
CA VAL A 159 -17.91 12.14 -3.11
C VAL A 159 -19.04 12.29 -4.12
N GLN A 160 -18.71 12.85 -5.28
CA GLN A 160 -19.60 12.90 -6.43
C GLN A 160 -18.91 12.21 -7.60
N VAL A 161 -19.64 11.38 -8.34
CA VAL A 161 -19.14 10.67 -9.51
C VAL A 161 -19.87 11.24 -10.73
N ALA A 162 -19.10 11.64 -11.74
CA ALA A 162 -19.56 12.09 -13.04
C ALA A 162 -18.88 11.24 -14.13
N ASP A 163 -19.34 11.32 -15.38
CA ASP A 163 -18.94 10.42 -16.49
C ASP A 163 -17.43 10.13 -16.60
N THR A 164 -16.58 11.13 -16.40
CA THR A 164 -15.12 10.98 -16.50
C THR A 164 -14.36 11.44 -15.26
N GLU A 165 -15.07 11.92 -14.25
CA GLU A 165 -14.48 12.60 -13.10
C GLU A 165 -15.08 12.14 -11.78
N VAL A 166 -14.29 12.25 -10.72
CA VAL A 166 -14.69 12.02 -9.34
C VAL A 166 -14.32 13.25 -8.55
N VAL A 167 -15.30 13.89 -7.92
CA VAL A 167 -15.09 15.11 -7.15
C VAL A 167 -15.18 14.78 -5.68
N PHE A 168 -14.10 15.06 -4.96
CA PHE A 168 -14.11 15.06 -3.50
C PHE A 168 -14.49 16.48 -3.08
N GLN A 169 -15.58 16.62 -2.34
CA GLN A 169 -16.12 17.90 -1.89
C GLN A 169 -15.99 18.02 -0.37
N GLY A 170 -15.07 18.88 0.08
CA GLY A 170 -14.99 19.34 1.46
C GLY A 170 -15.85 20.59 1.70
N GLU A 171 -15.82 21.09 2.94
CA GLU A 171 -16.57 22.29 3.35
C GLU A 171 -16.11 23.57 2.63
N GLU A 172 -14.79 23.73 2.45
CA GLU A 172 -14.17 24.94 1.91
C GLU A 172 -13.31 24.66 0.67
N ALA A 173 -13.29 23.43 0.17
CA ALA A 173 -12.46 23.06 -0.96
C ALA A 173 -12.99 21.83 -1.68
N GLU A 174 -12.62 21.69 -2.95
CA GLU A 174 -12.88 20.50 -3.75
C GLU A 174 -11.63 20.10 -4.54
N ILE A 175 -11.53 18.81 -4.80
CA ILE A 175 -10.48 18.23 -5.64
C ILE A 175 -11.16 17.33 -6.67
N THR A 176 -10.88 17.59 -7.94
CA THR A 176 -11.36 16.78 -9.06
C THR A 176 -10.29 15.78 -9.43
N PHE A 177 -10.69 14.52 -9.53
CA PHE A 177 -9.86 13.43 -10.00
C PHE A 177 -10.44 12.82 -11.28
N THR A 178 -9.59 12.23 -12.11
CA THR A 178 -10.08 11.38 -13.20
C THR A 178 -10.74 10.13 -12.63
N GLN A 179 -11.80 9.64 -13.28
CA GLN A 179 -12.32 8.32 -12.97
C GLN A 179 -11.23 7.22 -13.09
N PRO A 180 -11.27 6.17 -12.25
CA PRO A 180 -10.38 5.03 -12.40
C PRO A 180 -10.57 4.36 -13.76
N LYS A 181 -9.48 4.01 -14.44
CA LYS A 181 -9.50 3.38 -15.78
C LYS A 181 -10.25 2.03 -15.85
N ASN A 182 -10.58 1.43 -14.70
CA ASN A 182 -11.29 0.16 -14.57
C ASN A 182 -12.61 0.28 -13.78
N ALA A 183 -13.17 1.49 -13.63
CA ALA A 183 -14.50 1.64 -13.05
C ALA A 183 -15.50 0.87 -13.93
N THR A 184 -15.97 -0.26 -13.43
CA THR A 184 -17.02 -1.03 -14.10
C THR A 184 -18.33 -0.50 -13.54
N PRO A 185 -19.18 0.20 -14.31
CA PRO A 185 -20.52 0.54 -13.84
C PRO A 185 -21.23 -0.77 -13.53
N LYS A 186 -21.64 -0.98 -12.29
CA LYS A 186 -22.59 -2.05 -11.99
C LYS A 186 -23.95 -1.58 -12.49
N GLY A 187 -24.35 -2.10 -13.65
CA GLY A 187 -25.71 -1.97 -14.19
C GLY A 187 -26.70 -2.86 -13.46
#